data_AF-A0A6L9LEK5-F1
#
_entry.id   AF-A0A6L9LEK5-F1
#
_cell.length_a   1.000
_cell.length_b   1.000
_cell.length_c   1.000
_cell.angle_alpha   90.00
_cell.angle_beta   90.00
_cell.angle_gamma   90.00
#
_symmetry.space_group_name_H-M   'P 1'
#
loop_
_entity.id
_entity.type
_entity.pdbx_description
1 polymer ?
#
loop_
_entity_poly.entity_id
_entity_poly.type
_entity_poly.pdbx_seq_one_letter_code
_entity_poly.pdbx_strand_id
1 'polypeptide(L)' 'MQPKNKPLKRRKYDATFKADVLKMIANGQSVPYVAQALGISEALIYKWE' A
#
# COMPACT_ATOMS: atom_id res chain seq x y z
N MET A 1 17.98 24.56 18.28
CA MET A 1 17.54 23.76 17.11
C MET A 1 17.51 22.30 17.53
N GLN A 2 16.36 21.63 17.60
CA GLN A 2 16.25 20.23 18.00
C GLN A 2 15.80 19.39 16.80
N PRO A 3 16.56 18.38 16.33
CA PRO A 3 16.06 17.46 15.32
C PRO A 3 15.05 16.52 15.98
N LYS A 4 13.76 16.79 15.81
CA LYS A 4 12.70 15.87 16.23
C LYS A 4 12.65 14.68 15.26
N ASN A 5 13.53 13.70 15.46
CA ASN A 5 13.39 12.36 14.87
C ASN A 5 12.22 11.63 15.56
N LYS A 6 10.98 12.03 15.26
CA LYS A 6 9.82 11.17 15.54
C LYS A 6 9.87 10.03 14.52
N PRO A 7 9.81 8.76 14.94
CA PRO A 7 9.73 7.66 13.99
C PRO A 7 8.49 7.87 13.13
N LEU A 8 8.69 8.02 11.81
CA LEU A 8 7.60 8.10 10.83
C LEU A 8 6.69 6.90 11.07
N LYS A 9 5.47 7.17 11.55
CA LYS A 9 4.45 6.15 11.84
C LYS A 9 4.08 5.52 10.50
N ARG A 10 4.78 4.44 10.13
CA ARG A 10 4.52 3.72 8.88
C ARG A 10 3.06 3.26 8.93
N ARG A 11 2.29 3.61 7.89
CA ARG A 11 0.91 3.16 7.73
C ARG A 11 0.96 1.63 7.70
N LYS A 12 0.43 0.99 8.74
CA LYS A 12 0.27 -0.46 8.78
C LYS A 12 -0.98 -0.76 7.96
N TYR A 13 -0.81 -1.61 6.96
CA TYR A 13 -1.93 -2.18 6.22
C TYR A 13 -2.19 -3.54 6.81
N ASP A 14 -3.40 -3.76 7.31
CA ASP A 14 -3.81 -5.03 7.87
C ASP A 14 -3.85 -6.12 6.79
N ALA A 15 -3.75 -7.38 7.20
CA ALA A 15 -3.72 -8.51 6.29
C ALA A 15 -4.97 -8.57 5.38
N THR A 16 -6.12 -8.15 5.89
CA THR A 16 -7.37 -8.03 5.15
C THR A 16 -7.26 -7.03 3.99
N PHE A 17 -6.72 -5.83 4.26
CA PHE A 17 -6.52 -4.81 3.24
C PHE A 17 -5.60 -5.30 2.11
N LYS A 18 -4.49 -5.97 2.47
CA LYS A 18 -3.58 -6.52 1.46
C LYS A 18 -4.27 -7.57 0.60
N ALA A 19 -5.05 -8.46 1.21
CA ALA A 19 -5.80 -9.49 0.49
C ALA A 19 -6.82 -8.89 -0.48
N ASP A 20 -7.51 -7.82 -0.08
CA ASP A 20 -8.48 -7.14 -0.94
C ASP A 20 -7.79 -6.43 -2.13
N VAL A 21 -6.63 -5.81 -1.91
CA VAL A 21 -5.81 -5.23 -2.99
C VAL A 21 -5.36 -6.31 -3.98
N LEU A 22 -4.85 -7.44 -3.48
CA LEU A 22 -4.43 -8.56 -4.33
C LEU A 22 -5.61 -9.17 -5.10
N LYS A 23 -6.81 -9.25 -4.50
CA LYS A 23 -8.02 -9.67 -5.20
C LYS A 23 -8.41 -8.72 -6.33
N MET A 24 -8.33 -7.41 -6.12
CA MET A 24 -8.60 -6.41 -7.17
C MET A 24 -7.66 -6.62 -8.37
N ILE A 25 -6.39 -6.89 -8.12
CA ILE A 25 -5.40 -7.17 -9.17
C ILE A 25 -5.67 -8.51 -9.85
N ALA A 26 -5.96 -9.56 -9.08
CA ALA A 26 -6.34 -10.88 -9.61
C ALA A 26 -7.63 -10.84 -10.46
N ASN A 27 -8.54 -9.91 -10.16
CA ASN A 27 -9.74 -9.64 -10.95
C ASN A 27 -9.46 -8.87 -12.25
N GLY A 28 -8.20 -8.53 -12.53
CA GLY A 28 -7.76 -7.88 -13.77
C GLY A 28 -7.58 -6.36 -13.67
N GLN A 29 -7.65 -5.77 -12.47
CA GLN A 29 -7.31 -4.35 -12.30
C GLN A 29 -5.81 -4.15 -12.32
N SER A 30 -5.34 -3.08 -12.97
CA SER A 30 -3.92 -2.78 -13.02
C SER A 30 -3.41 -2.28 -11.67
N VAL A 31 -2.21 -2.72 -11.28
CA VAL A 31 -1.48 -2.24 -10.09
C VAL A 31 -1.45 -0.70 -9.98
N PRO A 32 -1.10 0.07 -11.04
CA PRO A 32 -1.10 1.54 -10.98
C PRO A 32 -2.49 2.12 -10.69
N TYR A 33 -3.55 1.54 -11.25
CA TYR A 33 -4.91 1.99 -11.00
C TYR A 33 -5.33 1.76 -9.54
N VAL A 34 -5.08 0.56 -9.00
CA VAL A 34 -5.42 0.22 -7.62
C VAL A 34 -4.61 1.06 -6.62
N ALA A 35 -3.32 1.29 -6.91
CA ALA A 35 -2.46 2.15 -6.11
C ALA A 35 -2.98 3.59 -6.03
N GLN A 36 -3.34 4.17 -7.19
CA GLN A 36 -3.88 5.52 -7.26
C GLN A 36 -5.25 5.64 -6.56
N ALA A 37 -6.14 4.66 -6.78
CA ALA A 37 -7.49 4.66 -6.19
C ALA A 37 -7.46 4.57 -4.65
N LEU A 38 -6.51 3.80 -4.09
CA LEU A 38 -6.38 3.60 -2.65
C LEU A 38 -5.37 4.56 -1.98
N GLY A 39 -4.68 5.39 -2.77
CA GLY A 39 -3.66 6.31 -2.29
C GLY A 39 -2.46 5.60 -1.66
N ILE A 40 -2.08 4.44 -2.21
CA ILE A 40 -0.93 3.64 -1.77
C ILE A 40 0.14 3.60 -2.86
N SER A 41 1.38 3.26 -2.49
CA SER A 41 2.46 3.17 -3.47
C SER A 41 2.39 1.85 -4.25
N GLU A 42 2.56 1.89 -5.57
CA GLU A 42 2.66 0.69 -6.42
C GLU A 42 3.76 -0.27 -5.93
N ALA A 43 4.92 0.29 -5.53
CA ALA A 43 6.03 -0.49 -4.99
C ALA A 43 5.68 -1.24 -3.71
N LEU A 44 4.63 -0.83 -3.00
CA LEU A 44 4.13 -1.55 -1.84
C LEU A 44 3.29 -2.77 -2.25
N ILE A 45 2.50 -2.62 -3.32
CA ILE A 45 1.67 -3.70 -3.88
C ILE A 45 2.57 -4.80 -4.45
N TYR A 46 3.61 -4.45 -5.21
CA TYR A 46 4.60 -5.41 -5.73
C TYR A 46 5.40 -6.15 -4.63
N LYS A 47 5.37 -5.67 -3.38
CA LYS A 47 5.98 -6.37 -2.23
C LYS A 47 5.04 -7.36 -1.56
N TRP A 48 3.76 -7.36 -1.93
CA TRP A 48 2.74 -8.25 -1.37
C TRP A 48 2.38 -9.40 -2.30
N GLU A 49 2.66 -9.26 -3.59
CA GLU A 49 2.73 -10.37 -4.55
C GLU A 49 3.84 -11.35 -4.14
#